data_AF-A0A4U6XAB6-F1
#
_entry.id   AF-A0A4U6XAB6-F1
#
_cell.length_a   1.000
_cell.length_b   1.000
_cell.length_c   1.000
_cell.angle_alpha   90.00
_cell.angle_beta   90.00
_cell.angle_gamma   90.00
#
_symmetry.space_group_name_H-M   'P 1'
#
loop_
_entity.id
_entity.type
_entity.pdbx_description
1 polymer ?
#
loop_
_entity_poly.entity_id
_entity_poly.type
_entity_poly.pdbx_seq_one_letter_code
_entity_poly.pdbx_strand_id
1 'polypeptide(L)'
;MRRCSGMPGYRGTLLVRNISVLTARRVAISRFRTPGMTPQSARPLAEPGWHDCYIFLQQQQRQYQQQQQRAHLRVFRPATYIPRPCAYDFPLNATPPNSIMASDDSKKLRAELFEAGLQNRREVVGEAYVETALRNGSSEFAYAQQELITEWAWGNIWSRPGLERKQRSLLNIGMLIALKSWAEFGVHIRGAIRNGLTELEIREAILQATVYCGAPAGVQAMKVADEVIKDMIDKGEHQRQLAEVSPSYKRPE
;
A
#
# COMPACT_ATOMS: atom_id res chain seq x y z
N MET A 1 52.30 13.05 -13.23
CA MET A 1 52.45 11.70 -13.82
C MET A 1 52.73 10.69 -12.74
N ARG A 2 51.76 9.85 -12.36
CA ARG A 2 51.95 8.49 -11.82
C ARG A 2 50.66 7.72 -12.10
N ARG A 3 50.81 6.55 -12.74
CA ARG A 3 49.75 5.64 -13.18
C ARG A 3 49.10 4.98 -11.96
N CYS A 4 47.77 4.87 -11.97
CA CYS A 4 47.06 3.82 -11.25
C CYS A 4 46.29 3.00 -12.28
N SER A 5 46.80 1.80 -12.51
CA SER A 5 46.21 0.70 -13.26
C SER A 5 45.21 -0.05 -12.39
N GLY A 6 44.02 -0.37 -12.94
CA GLY A 6 43.18 -1.46 -12.44
C GLY A 6 41.78 -1.09 -11.96
N MET A 7 40.83 -0.98 -12.89
CA MET A 7 39.42 -1.30 -12.64
C MET A 7 38.83 -1.96 -13.90
N PRO A 8 38.34 -3.20 -13.86
CA PRO A 8 37.54 -3.73 -14.94
C PRO A 8 36.15 -3.08 -14.91
N GLY A 9 35.78 -2.47 -16.02
CA GLY A 9 34.51 -1.79 -16.20
C GLY A 9 33.32 -2.74 -16.05
N TYR A 10 32.39 -2.37 -15.17
CA TYR A 10 31.02 -2.88 -15.18
C TYR A 10 30.32 -2.38 -16.45
N ARG A 11 30.33 -3.16 -17.53
CA ARG A 11 29.33 -3.08 -18.60
C ARG A 11 28.26 -4.15 -18.34
N GLY A 12 27.31 -3.82 -17.48
CA GLY A 12 26.10 -4.61 -17.29
C GLY A 12 25.06 -4.22 -18.33
N THR A 13 25.01 -4.96 -19.44
CA THR A 13 23.91 -4.89 -20.41
C THR A 13 22.65 -5.43 -19.72
N LEU A 14 21.67 -4.56 -19.44
CA LEU A 14 20.34 -4.98 -19.01
C LEU A 14 19.64 -5.71 -20.17
N LEU A 15 19.82 -7.02 -20.24
CA LEU A 15 18.99 -7.88 -21.08
C LEU A 15 17.80 -8.32 -20.22
N VAL A 16 16.73 -7.52 -20.22
CA VAL A 16 15.43 -7.93 -19.68
C VAL A 16 14.89 -9.03 -20.60
N ARG A 17 15.27 -10.28 -20.35
CA ARG A 17 14.66 -11.44 -21.00
C ARG A 17 13.41 -11.84 -20.22
N ASN A 18 12.26 -11.73 -20.88
CA ASN A 18 10.98 -12.32 -20.53
C ASN A 18 11.11 -13.84 -20.29
N ILE A 19 11.42 -14.24 -19.06
CA ILE A 19 11.60 -15.66 -18.65
C ILE A 19 10.29 -16.28 -18.13
N SER A 20 9.22 -15.50 -17.93
CA SER A 20 8.05 -16.00 -17.18
C SER A 20 7.10 -16.91 -17.97
N VAL A 21 7.03 -16.84 -19.31
CA VAL A 21 6.06 -17.65 -20.08
C VAL A 21 6.68 -18.95 -20.65
N LEU A 22 7.95 -18.92 -21.04
CA LEU A 22 8.61 -20.07 -21.67
C LEU A 22 9.03 -21.15 -20.65
N THR A 23 9.31 -20.77 -19.40
CA THR A 23 9.73 -21.71 -18.35
C THR A 23 8.54 -22.52 -17.83
N ALA A 24 7.36 -21.90 -17.70
CA ALA A 24 6.13 -22.59 -17.28
C ALA A 24 5.72 -23.67 -18.30
N ARG A 25 5.86 -23.39 -19.60
CA ARG A 25 5.54 -24.36 -20.66
C ARG A 25 6.47 -25.58 -20.66
N ARG A 26 7.77 -25.40 -20.34
CA ARG A 26 8.73 -26.53 -20.25
C ARG A 26 8.52 -27.41 -19.02
N VAL A 27 8.09 -26.84 -17.88
CA VAL A 27 7.85 -27.61 -16.65
C VAL A 27 6.52 -28.39 -16.70
N ALA A 28 5.49 -27.86 -17.37
CA ALA A 28 4.23 -28.58 -17.58
C ALA A 28 4.40 -29.78 -18.53
N ILE A 29 5.21 -29.64 -19.59
CA ILE A 29 5.44 -30.72 -20.58
C ILE A 29 6.24 -31.90 -19.99
N SER A 30 7.10 -31.67 -18.99
CA SER A 30 7.92 -32.75 -18.41
C SER A 30 7.17 -33.62 -17.39
N ARG A 31 6.01 -33.20 -16.87
CA ARG A 31 5.26 -33.93 -15.84
C ARG A 31 4.12 -34.83 -16.36
N PHE A 32 3.77 -34.75 -17.64
CA PHE A 32 2.69 -35.54 -18.23
C PHE A 32 3.14 -36.58 -19.27
N ARG A 33 4.44 -36.85 -19.37
CA ARG A 33 4.96 -37.87 -20.30
C ARG A 33 5.08 -39.22 -19.57
N THR A 34 4.04 -40.05 -19.66
CA THR A 34 4.19 -41.48 -19.34
C THR A 34 5.18 -42.11 -20.34
N PRO A 35 6.12 -42.98 -19.89
CA PRO A 35 7.04 -43.63 -20.80
C PRO A 35 6.26 -44.54 -21.77
N GLY A 36 6.34 -44.29 -23.09
CA GLY A 36 5.81 -45.20 -24.12
C GLY A 36 4.83 -44.62 -25.16
N MET A 37 4.40 -43.35 -25.08
CA MET A 37 3.49 -42.77 -26.09
C MET A 37 4.22 -42.23 -27.33
N THR A 38 3.85 -42.73 -28.51
CA THR A 38 4.29 -42.20 -29.82
C THR A 38 3.62 -40.84 -30.14
N PRO A 39 4.25 -39.99 -30.97
CA PRO A 39 3.90 -38.57 -31.11
C PRO A 39 2.49 -38.25 -31.65
N GLN A 40 1.77 -39.24 -32.19
CA GLN A 40 0.50 -39.04 -32.90
C GLN A 40 -0.76 -39.19 -32.01
N SER A 41 -0.61 -39.46 -30.71
CA SER A 41 -1.75 -39.68 -29.79
C SER A 41 -1.97 -38.57 -28.75
N ALA A 42 -1.23 -37.47 -28.82
CA ALA A 42 -1.39 -36.34 -27.90
C ALA A 42 -2.72 -35.61 -28.19
N ARG A 43 -3.78 -35.92 -27.43
CA ARG A 43 -4.98 -35.06 -27.38
C ARG A 43 -4.56 -33.67 -26.91
N PRO A 44 -5.15 -32.58 -27.44
CA PRO A 44 -4.86 -31.24 -26.96
C PRO A 44 -5.21 -31.17 -25.47
N LEU A 45 -4.21 -30.84 -24.65
CA LEU A 45 -4.42 -30.55 -23.22
C LEU A 45 -5.41 -29.40 -23.15
N ALA A 46 -6.50 -29.60 -22.39
CA ALA A 46 -7.49 -28.56 -22.17
C ALA A 46 -6.79 -27.29 -21.65
N GLU A 47 -7.09 -26.14 -22.26
CA GLU A 47 -6.61 -24.85 -21.80
C GLU A 47 -6.98 -24.70 -20.32
N PRO A 48 -6.02 -24.40 -19.42
CA PRO A 48 -6.31 -24.29 -18.01
C PRO A 48 -7.38 -23.22 -17.78
N GLY A 49 -8.43 -23.58 -17.04
CA GLY A 49 -9.51 -22.66 -16.75
C GLY A 49 -9.03 -21.51 -15.88
N TRP A 50 -9.79 -20.41 -15.84
CA TRP A 50 -9.51 -19.26 -14.96
C TRP A 50 -9.28 -19.66 -13.49
N HIS A 51 -9.92 -20.74 -13.04
CA HIS A 51 -9.74 -21.32 -11.71
C HIS A 51 -8.32 -21.87 -11.48
N ASP A 52 -7.74 -22.56 -12.47
CA ASP A 52 -6.39 -23.14 -12.37
C ASP A 52 -5.33 -22.04 -12.39
N CYS A 53 -5.51 -21.02 -13.23
CA CYS A 53 -4.67 -19.82 -13.26
C CYS A 53 -4.73 -19.06 -11.92
N TYR A 54 -5.92 -18.94 -11.33
CA TYR A 54 -6.11 -18.30 -10.02
C TYR A 54 -5.45 -19.08 -8.88
N ILE A 55 -5.62 -20.41 -8.84
CA ILE A 55 -4.95 -21.27 -7.84
C ILE A 55 -3.43 -21.18 -7.99
N PHE A 56 -2.92 -21.18 -9.23
CA PHE A 56 -1.50 -21.05 -9.49
C PHE A 56 -0.95 -19.69 -9.00
N LEU A 57 -1.63 -18.59 -9.31
CA LEU A 57 -1.28 -17.25 -8.82
C LEU A 57 -1.31 -17.19 -7.28
N GLN A 58 -2.33 -17.77 -6.66
CA GLN A 58 -2.42 -17.89 -5.19
C GLN A 58 -1.27 -18.69 -4.59
N GLN A 59 -0.84 -19.78 -5.22
CA GLN A 59 0.31 -20.56 -4.77
C GLN A 59 1.62 -19.78 -4.92
N GLN A 60 1.81 -19.07 -6.03
CA GLN A 60 2.98 -18.20 -6.23
C GLN A 60 3.03 -17.07 -5.20
N GLN A 61 1.89 -16.43 -4.90
CA GLN A 61 1.81 -15.37 -3.88
C GLN A 61 2.16 -15.91 -2.48
N ARG A 62 1.64 -17.10 -2.11
CA ARG A 62 1.97 -17.75 -0.83
C ARG A 62 3.46 -18.09 -0.74
N GLN A 63 4.04 -18.62 -1.81
CA GLN A 63 5.48 -18.91 -1.86
C GLN A 63 6.32 -17.63 -1.73
N TYR A 64 5.91 -16.55 -2.39
CA TYR A 64 6.59 -15.26 -2.28
C TYR A 64 6.51 -14.68 -0.86
N GLN A 65 5.35 -14.74 -0.20
CA GLN A 65 5.23 -14.27 1.19
C GLN A 65 6.03 -15.13 2.17
N GLN A 66 6.06 -16.45 1.99
CA GLN A 66 6.93 -17.33 2.77
C GLN A 66 8.40 -17.02 2.53
N GLN A 67 8.79 -16.69 1.29
CA GLN A 67 10.16 -16.26 0.97
C GLN A 67 10.50 -14.92 1.63
N GLN A 68 9.59 -13.94 1.65
CA GLN A 68 9.83 -12.67 2.34
C GLN A 68 9.93 -12.85 3.86
N GLN A 69 9.07 -13.66 4.48
CA GLN A 69 9.17 -13.99 5.91
C GLN A 69 10.49 -14.71 6.23
N ARG A 70 10.91 -15.65 5.36
CA ARG A 70 12.21 -16.34 5.47
C ARG A 70 13.39 -15.41 5.21
N ALA A 71 13.24 -14.42 4.34
CA ALA A 71 14.26 -13.40 4.09
C ALA A 71 14.42 -12.49 5.31
N HIS A 72 13.31 -12.09 5.95
CA HIS A 72 13.34 -11.37 7.23
C HIS A 72 14.12 -12.14 8.32
N LEU A 73 14.02 -13.48 8.35
CA LEU A 73 14.79 -14.35 9.24
C LEU A 73 16.26 -14.58 8.79
N ARG A 74 16.61 -14.28 7.53
CA ARG A 74 17.97 -14.42 6.99
C ARG A 74 18.80 -13.13 6.98
N VAL A 75 18.21 -11.99 7.36
CA VAL A 75 18.91 -10.70 7.45
C VAL A 75 19.80 -10.58 8.70
N PHE A 76 19.78 -11.56 9.61
CA PHE A 76 20.85 -11.73 10.61
C PHE A 76 22.03 -12.53 10.04
N ARG A 77 22.75 -11.93 9.09
CA ARG A 77 24.18 -12.16 8.93
C ARG A 77 24.85 -10.81 9.14
N PRO A 78 25.69 -10.62 10.17
CA PRO A 78 26.43 -9.39 10.30
C PRO A 78 27.46 -9.38 9.17
N ALA A 79 27.12 -8.74 8.06
CA ALA A 79 28.16 -8.19 7.20
C ALA A 79 28.80 -7.09 8.03
N THR A 80 30.03 -7.32 8.49
CA THR A 80 30.87 -6.29 9.09
C THR A 80 31.24 -5.30 8.00
N TYR A 81 30.27 -4.46 7.60
CA TYR A 81 30.52 -3.26 6.85
C TYR A 81 31.10 -2.27 7.85
N ILE A 82 32.43 -2.17 7.88
CA ILE A 82 33.12 -1.07 8.53
C ILE A 82 33.03 0.10 7.54
N PRO A 83 32.19 1.12 7.77
CA PRO A 83 32.22 2.30 6.92
C PRO A 83 33.63 2.89 6.98
N ARG A 84 34.22 3.19 5.82
CA ARG A 84 35.35 4.13 5.80
C ARG A 84 34.83 5.42 6.41
N PRO A 85 35.49 6.01 7.42
CA PRO A 85 35.04 7.27 7.95
C PRO A 85 35.14 8.29 6.82
N CYS A 86 34.00 8.71 6.27
CA CYS A 86 33.94 10.03 5.69
C CYS A 86 34.13 10.96 6.89
N ALA A 87 35.30 11.59 6.98
CA ALA A 87 35.55 12.66 7.92
C ALA A 87 34.68 13.85 7.47
N TYR A 88 33.39 13.78 7.79
CA TYR A 88 32.62 14.99 8.05
C TYR A 88 32.97 15.32 9.49
N ASP A 89 33.88 16.28 9.66
CA ASP A 89 34.21 16.88 10.95
C ASP A 89 33.00 17.65 11.45
N PHE A 90 31.97 16.94 11.91
CA PHE A 90 30.95 17.52 12.75
C PHE A 90 31.56 17.58 14.15
N PRO A 91 31.77 18.78 14.73
CA PRO A 91 32.42 18.89 16.02
C PRO A 91 31.60 18.15 17.08
N LEU A 92 32.11 17.00 17.53
CA LEU A 92 31.51 16.14 18.56
C LEU A 92 31.40 16.83 19.93
N ASN A 93 32.01 18.00 20.08
CA ASN A 93 31.97 18.85 21.28
C ASN A 93 31.11 20.11 21.13
N ALA A 94 30.36 20.26 20.04
CA ALA A 94 29.24 21.19 20.08
C ALA A 94 28.22 20.58 21.04
N THR A 95 28.11 21.13 22.25
CA THR A 95 26.89 20.98 23.05
C THR A 95 25.73 21.21 22.09
N PRO A 96 24.79 20.25 21.92
CA PRO A 96 23.58 20.55 21.16
C PRO A 96 23.04 21.83 21.78
N PRO A 97 22.75 22.89 20.99
CA PRO A 97 22.31 24.14 21.57
C PRO A 97 21.19 23.80 22.56
N ASN A 98 21.43 24.13 23.83
CA ASN A 98 20.45 24.01 24.91
C ASN A 98 19.30 24.96 24.55
N SER A 99 18.43 24.48 23.68
CA SER A 99 17.15 25.04 23.20
C SER A 99 16.84 24.48 21.80
N ILE A 100 16.50 23.19 21.71
CA ILE A 100 15.33 22.85 20.87
C ILE A 100 14.08 23.22 21.69
N MET A 101 14.04 24.44 22.23
CA MET A 101 12.80 25.06 22.58
C MET A 101 12.32 25.67 21.27
N ALA A 102 11.16 25.19 20.81
CA ALA A 102 10.46 25.74 19.68
C ALA A 102 10.52 27.28 19.76
N SER A 103 11.21 27.92 18.80
CA SER A 103 11.14 29.37 18.65
C SER A 103 9.69 29.79 18.56
N ASP A 104 9.34 31.00 19.00
CA ASP A 104 7.93 31.41 19.01
C ASP A 104 7.29 31.38 17.61
N ASP A 105 8.09 31.59 16.56
CA ASP A 105 7.70 31.39 15.16
C ASP A 105 7.33 29.93 14.85
N SER A 106 8.09 28.96 15.37
CA SER A 106 7.79 27.54 15.17
C SER A 106 6.54 27.10 15.93
N LYS A 107 6.27 27.66 17.12
CA LYS A 107 5.02 27.41 17.86
C LYS A 107 3.82 27.96 17.08
N LYS A 108 3.97 29.17 16.52
CA LYS A 108 2.92 29.80 15.70
C LYS A 108 2.63 28.98 14.44
N LEU A 109 3.67 28.54 13.72
CA LEU A 109 3.51 27.68 12.54
C LEU A 109 2.79 26.37 12.89
N ARG A 110 3.15 25.73 14.00
CA ARG A 110 2.50 24.49 14.45
C ARG A 110 1.03 24.70 14.77
N ALA A 111 0.68 25.80 15.43
CA ALA A 111 -0.72 26.16 15.70
C ALA A 111 -1.52 26.39 14.40
N GLU A 112 -0.94 27.10 13.42
CA GLU A 112 -1.57 27.32 12.10
C GLU A 112 -1.80 26.00 11.35
N LEU A 113 -0.79 25.11 11.35
CA LEU A 113 -0.90 23.78 10.74
C LEU A 113 -1.91 22.90 11.47
N PHE A 114 -1.98 22.97 12.79
CA PHE A 114 -2.94 22.22 13.58
C PHE A 114 -4.38 22.64 13.24
N GLU A 115 -4.64 23.95 13.17
CA GLU A 115 -5.97 24.48 12.83
C GLU A 115 -6.38 24.11 11.40
N ALA A 116 -5.49 24.32 10.42
CA ALA A 116 -5.72 23.89 9.04
C ALA A 116 -5.93 22.36 8.95
N GLY A 117 -5.19 21.60 9.77
CA GLY A 117 -5.31 20.15 9.88
C GLY A 117 -6.66 19.70 10.43
N LEU A 118 -7.19 20.37 11.46
CA LEU A 118 -8.52 20.08 12.00
C LEU A 118 -9.62 20.33 10.97
N GLN A 119 -9.54 21.42 10.22
CA GLN A 119 -10.49 21.74 9.15
C GLN A 119 -10.50 20.64 8.08
N ASN A 120 -9.33 20.31 7.53
CA ASN A 120 -9.20 19.23 6.53
C ASN A 120 -9.69 17.89 7.06
N ARG A 121 -9.36 17.55 8.32
CA ARG A 121 -9.74 16.27 8.93
C ARG A 121 -11.24 16.16 9.11
N ARG A 122 -11.93 17.25 9.48
CA ARG A 122 -13.40 17.31 9.60
C ARG A 122 -14.08 17.16 8.26
N GLU A 123 -13.57 17.82 7.22
CA GLU A 123 -14.13 17.74 5.87
C GLU A 123 -14.03 16.33 5.28
N VAL A 124 -12.90 15.65 5.48
CA VAL A 124 -12.70 14.30 4.94
C VAL A 124 -13.39 13.25 5.80
N VAL A 125 -13.06 13.19 7.09
CA VAL A 125 -13.46 12.04 7.94
C VAL A 125 -14.79 12.28 8.65
N GLY A 126 -15.29 13.52 8.66
CA GLY A 126 -16.54 13.92 9.29
C GLY A 126 -16.33 14.40 10.73
N GLU A 127 -17.14 15.38 11.12
CA GLU A 127 -17.02 16.06 12.40
C GLU A 127 -17.19 15.11 13.61
N ALA A 128 -18.21 14.25 13.59
CA ALA A 128 -18.46 13.29 14.67
C ALA A 128 -17.28 12.33 14.92
N TYR A 129 -16.55 11.96 13.87
CA TYR A 129 -15.36 11.12 14.00
C TYR A 129 -14.19 11.89 14.62
N VAL A 130 -13.98 13.14 14.19
CA VAL A 130 -12.91 13.99 14.72
C VAL A 130 -13.12 14.29 16.19
N GLU A 131 -14.35 14.63 16.59
CA GLU A 131 -14.70 14.88 17.99
C GLU A 131 -14.50 13.63 18.85
N THR A 132 -14.91 12.46 18.36
CA THR A 132 -14.66 11.19 19.06
C THR A 132 -13.17 10.89 19.16
N ALA A 133 -12.39 11.15 18.11
CA ALA A 133 -10.94 10.94 18.10
C ALA A 133 -10.22 11.92 19.05
N LEU A 134 -10.62 13.19 19.10
CA LEU A 134 -10.12 14.19 20.06
C LEU A 134 -10.42 13.78 21.50
N ARG A 135 -11.64 13.30 21.78
CA ARG A 135 -12.02 12.81 23.10
C ARG A 135 -11.25 11.55 23.51
N ASN A 136 -11.01 10.63 22.58
CA ASN A 136 -10.30 9.38 22.88
C ASN A 136 -8.77 9.56 22.94
N GLY A 137 -8.22 10.55 22.22
CA GLY A 137 -6.80 10.90 22.23
C GLY A 137 -6.43 11.99 23.23
N SER A 138 -7.34 12.39 24.12
CA SER A 138 -7.11 13.43 25.13
C SER A 138 -6.27 12.98 26.35
N SER A 139 -5.70 11.76 26.32
CA SER A 139 -4.72 11.36 27.33
C SER A 139 -3.37 12.00 27.00
N GLU A 140 -2.60 12.38 28.02
CA GLU A 140 -1.26 12.97 27.86
C GLU A 140 -0.36 12.09 26.96
N PHE A 141 -0.48 10.77 27.09
CA PHE A 141 0.25 9.80 26.28
C PHE A 141 -0.16 9.81 24.79
N ALA A 142 -1.46 9.89 24.48
CA ALA A 142 -1.97 9.82 23.11
C ALA A 142 -1.92 11.18 22.40
N TYR A 143 -1.94 12.28 23.15
CA TYR A 143 -2.04 13.63 22.60
C TYR A 143 -0.89 13.98 21.64
N ALA A 144 0.35 13.61 21.99
CA ALA A 144 1.51 13.86 21.12
C ALA A 144 1.37 13.21 19.73
N GLN A 145 0.78 12.01 19.67
CA GLN A 145 0.53 11.32 18.41
C GLN A 145 -0.58 12.02 17.61
N GLN A 146 -1.61 12.50 18.29
CA GLN A 146 -2.73 13.21 17.67
C GLN A 146 -2.31 14.57 17.12
N GLU A 147 -1.47 15.30 17.87
CA GLU A 147 -0.87 16.56 17.45
C GLU A 147 -0.04 16.36 16.17
N LEU A 148 0.87 15.37 16.17
CA LEU A 148 1.70 15.05 15.01
C LEU A 148 0.85 14.75 13.75
N ILE A 149 -0.17 13.91 13.88
CA ILE A 149 -1.02 13.53 12.73
C ILE A 149 -1.81 14.75 12.22
N THR A 150 -2.33 15.57 13.14
CA THR A 150 -3.17 16.71 12.77
C THR A 150 -2.33 17.80 12.09
N GLU A 151 -1.18 18.15 12.64
CA GLU A 151 -0.28 19.16 12.06
C GLU A 151 0.31 18.71 10.71
N TRP A 152 0.91 17.51 10.68
CA TRP A 152 1.74 17.11 9.54
C TRP A 152 0.97 16.38 8.46
N ALA A 153 0.12 15.41 8.83
CA ALA A 153 -0.64 14.71 7.81
C ALA A 153 -1.70 15.65 7.25
N TRP A 154 -2.60 16.15 8.10
CA TRP A 154 -3.75 16.93 7.66
C TRP A 154 -3.41 18.39 7.36
N GLY A 155 -2.62 19.06 8.21
CA GLY A 155 -2.27 20.47 8.05
C GLY A 155 -1.28 20.73 6.93
N ASN A 156 -0.24 19.90 6.82
CA ASN A 156 0.78 20.04 5.79
C ASN A 156 0.45 19.24 4.52
N ILE A 157 0.53 17.90 4.56
CA ILE A 157 0.51 17.10 3.32
C ILE A 157 -0.82 17.18 2.57
N TRP A 158 -1.95 17.15 3.27
CA TRP A 158 -3.28 17.24 2.65
C TRP A 158 -3.61 18.65 2.13
N SER A 159 -2.98 19.69 2.66
CA SER A 159 -3.14 21.08 2.19
C SER A 159 -2.28 21.44 0.98
N ARG A 160 -1.32 20.59 0.58
CA ARG A 160 -0.40 20.92 -0.53
C ARG A 160 -1.14 21.02 -1.87
N PRO A 161 -0.85 22.05 -2.68
CA PRO A 161 -1.33 22.10 -4.06
C PRO A 161 -0.63 21.03 -4.90
N GLY A 162 -1.35 20.43 -5.85
CA GLY A 162 -0.79 19.51 -6.86
C GLY A 162 -1.56 18.20 -7.03
N LEU A 163 -2.19 17.68 -5.97
CA LEU A 163 -3.11 16.54 -6.06
C LEU A 163 -4.45 16.90 -5.45
N GLU A 164 -5.52 16.58 -6.16
CA GLU A 164 -6.88 16.74 -5.66
C GLU A 164 -7.16 15.81 -4.48
N ARG A 165 -8.08 16.20 -3.59
CA ARG A 165 -8.47 15.39 -2.43
C ARG A 165 -8.99 14.00 -2.82
N LYS A 166 -9.67 13.92 -3.96
CA LYS A 166 -10.11 12.68 -4.59
C LYS A 166 -8.91 11.75 -4.85
N GLN A 167 -7.90 12.24 -5.57
CA GLN A 167 -6.70 11.46 -5.90
C GLN A 167 -5.91 11.05 -4.66
N ARG A 168 -5.80 11.92 -3.66
CA ARG A 168 -5.15 11.61 -2.37
C ARG A 168 -5.86 10.48 -1.62
N SER A 169 -7.19 10.50 -1.61
CA SER A 169 -8.00 9.45 -1.00
C SER A 169 -7.83 8.11 -1.70
N LEU A 170 -7.77 8.12 -3.04
CA LEU A 170 -7.49 6.93 -3.85
C LEU A 170 -6.12 6.32 -3.54
N LEU A 171 -5.09 7.16 -3.42
CA LEU A 171 -3.74 6.70 -3.04
C LEU A 171 -3.72 6.12 -1.63
N ASN A 172 -4.39 6.77 -0.67
CA ASN A 172 -4.49 6.27 0.70
C ASN A 172 -5.17 4.90 0.77
N ILE A 173 -6.23 4.68 -0.01
CA ILE A 173 -6.88 3.36 -0.12
C ILE A 173 -5.87 2.29 -0.53
N GLY A 174 -5.10 2.52 -1.60
CA GLY A 174 -4.08 1.55 -2.05
C GLY A 174 -3.02 1.28 -0.98
N MET A 175 -2.52 2.33 -0.32
CA MET A 175 -1.51 2.19 0.74
C MET A 175 -2.04 1.42 1.96
N LEU A 176 -3.28 1.69 2.39
CA LEU A 176 -3.88 1.02 3.55
C LEU A 176 -4.18 -0.45 3.28
N ILE A 177 -4.55 -0.81 2.05
CA ILE A 177 -4.70 -2.22 1.63
C ILE A 177 -3.34 -2.93 1.68
N ALA A 178 -2.28 -2.30 1.17
CA ALA A 178 -0.93 -2.86 1.20
C ALA A 178 -0.43 -3.09 2.63
N LEU A 179 -0.72 -2.14 3.53
CA LEU A 179 -0.37 -2.21 4.95
C LEU A 179 -1.28 -3.13 5.77
N LYS A 180 -2.42 -3.58 5.22
CA LYS A 180 -3.45 -4.38 5.91
C LYS A 180 -4.00 -3.68 7.16
N SER A 181 -4.07 -2.35 7.14
CA SER A 181 -4.59 -1.53 8.23
C SER A 181 -6.09 -1.34 8.07
N TRP A 182 -6.88 -2.34 8.47
CA TRP A 182 -8.31 -2.43 8.14
C TRP A 182 -9.19 -1.40 8.88
N ALA A 183 -8.85 -1.08 10.14
CA ALA A 183 -9.59 -0.09 10.92
C ALA A 183 -9.50 1.30 10.27
N GLU A 184 -8.28 1.73 9.93
CA GLU A 184 -8.04 3.00 9.22
C GLU A 184 -8.57 2.97 7.79
N PHE A 185 -8.49 1.82 7.10
CA PHE A 185 -9.05 1.65 5.77
C PHE A 185 -10.54 2.00 5.73
N GLY A 186 -11.34 1.48 6.66
CA GLY A 186 -12.77 1.78 6.71
C GLY A 186 -13.08 3.26 6.92
N VAL A 187 -12.26 3.94 7.73
CA VAL A 187 -12.36 5.40 7.95
C VAL A 187 -12.06 6.17 6.67
N HIS A 188 -11.03 5.76 5.93
CA HIS A 188 -10.65 6.39 4.67
C HIS A 188 -11.60 6.07 3.50
N ILE A 189 -12.35 4.97 3.54
CA ILE A 189 -13.42 4.69 2.55
C ILE A 189 -14.57 5.69 2.70
N ARG A 190 -15.03 5.93 3.94
CA ARG A 190 -16.01 6.99 4.25
C ARG A 190 -15.53 8.35 3.73
N GLY A 191 -14.28 8.71 4.01
CA GLY A 191 -13.71 9.97 3.56
C GLY A 191 -13.50 10.06 2.05
N ALA A 192 -13.19 8.96 1.38
CA ALA A 192 -13.06 8.92 -0.07
C ALA A 192 -14.40 9.25 -0.76
N ILE A 193 -15.51 8.67 -0.28
CA ILE A 193 -16.84 8.94 -0.81
C ILE A 193 -17.22 10.42 -0.61
N ARG A 194 -16.97 10.99 0.57
CA ARG A 194 -17.22 12.42 0.84
C ARG A 194 -16.37 13.34 -0.03
N ASN A 195 -15.15 12.93 -0.35
CA ASN A 195 -14.25 13.64 -1.28
C ASN A 195 -14.64 13.47 -2.76
N GLY A 196 -15.71 12.73 -3.07
CA GLY A 196 -16.23 12.56 -4.43
C GLY A 196 -15.68 11.35 -5.21
N LEU A 197 -15.11 10.35 -4.53
CA LEU A 197 -14.92 9.03 -5.16
C LEU A 197 -16.26 8.32 -5.30
N THR A 198 -16.45 7.72 -6.47
CA THR A 198 -17.55 6.79 -6.73
C THR A 198 -17.23 5.40 -6.18
N GLU A 199 -18.27 4.62 -5.87
CA GLU A 199 -18.11 3.20 -5.49
C GLU A 199 -17.38 2.40 -6.58
N LEU A 200 -17.59 2.77 -7.85
CA LEU A 200 -16.91 2.16 -8.99
C LEU A 200 -15.39 2.36 -8.91
N GLU A 201 -14.93 3.60 -8.69
CA GLU A 201 -13.50 3.90 -8.58
C GLU A 201 -12.85 3.17 -7.39
N ILE A 202 -13.56 3.09 -6.26
CA ILE A 202 -13.11 2.35 -5.08
C ILE A 202 -12.99 0.85 -5.39
N ARG A 203 -14.00 0.27 -6.05
CA ARG A 203 -14.00 -1.12 -6.47
C ARG A 203 -12.81 -1.43 -7.39
N GLU A 204 -12.60 -0.63 -8.42
CA GLU A 204 -11.49 -0.83 -9.36
C GLU A 204 -10.12 -0.68 -8.68
N ALA A 205 -10.00 0.26 -7.73
CA ALA A 205 -8.78 0.41 -6.92
C ALA A 205 -8.48 -0.85 -6.08
N ILE A 206 -9.50 -1.44 -5.45
CA ILE A 206 -9.36 -2.67 -4.68
C ILE A 206 -8.99 -3.85 -5.60
N LEU A 207 -9.61 -3.95 -6.78
CA LEU A 207 -9.29 -4.99 -7.76
C LEU A 207 -7.84 -4.89 -8.22
N GLN A 208 -7.37 -3.68 -8.53
CA GLN A 208 -5.97 -3.41 -8.86
C GLN A 208 -5.06 -3.84 -7.69
N ALA A 209 -5.35 -3.39 -6.46
CA ALA A 209 -4.58 -3.73 -5.27
C ALA A 209 -4.58 -5.24 -4.98
N THR A 210 -5.64 -5.97 -5.33
CA THR A 210 -5.75 -7.43 -5.16
C THR A 210 -4.65 -8.16 -5.94
N VAL A 211 -4.32 -7.70 -7.14
CA VAL A 211 -3.29 -8.34 -7.97
C VAL A 211 -1.89 -8.08 -7.41
N TYR A 212 -1.61 -6.86 -6.96
CA TYR A 212 -0.27 -6.47 -6.51
C TYR A 212 0.00 -6.81 -5.03
N CYS A 213 -0.97 -6.59 -4.15
CA CYS A 213 -0.86 -6.85 -2.71
C CYS A 213 -1.25 -8.30 -2.36
N GLY A 214 -1.85 -9.03 -3.30
CA GLY A 214 -2.26 -10.41 -3.17
C GLY A 214 -3.74 -10.60 -2.88
N ALA A 215 -4.29 -11.71 -3.37
CA ALA A 215 -5.71 -12.03 -3.25
C ALA A 215 -6.28 -11.97 -1.83
N PRO A 216 -5.58 -12.42 -0.76
CA PRO A 216 -6.12 -12.33 0.60
C PRO A 216 -6.34 -10.89 1.08
N ALA A 217 -5.43 -9.97 0.73
CA ALA A 217 -5.56 -8.56 1.10
C ALA A 217 -6.70 -7.89 0.34
N GLY A 218 -6.84 -8.19 -0.94
CA GLY A 218 -7.95 -7.70 -1.77
C GLY A 218 -9.32 -8.18 -1.32
N VAL A 219 -9.46 -9.46 -0.98
CA VAL A 219 -10.72 -10.02 -0.47
C VAL A 219 -11.10 -9.38 0.87
N GLN A 220 -10.13 -9.17 1.77
CA GLN A 220 -10.41 -8.50 3.04
C GLN A 220 -10.78 -7.02 2.83
N ALA A 221 -10.07 -6.32 1.94
CA ALA A 221 -10.37 -4.94 1.59
C ALA A 221 -11.79 -4.80 1.03
N MET A 222 -12.20 -5.70 0.13
CA MET A 222 -13.56 -5.68 -0.45
C MET A 222 -14.64 -5.87 0.61
N LYS A 223 -14.44 -6.79 1.57
CA LYS A 223 -15.37 -7.01 2.68
C LYS A 223 -15.54 -5.76 3.53
N VAL A 224 -14.42 -5.16 3.97
CA VAL A 224 -14.45 -3.96 4.81
C VAL A 224 -15.07 -2.77 4.07
N ALA A 225 -14.77 -2.61 2.77
CA ALA A 225 -15.37 -1.56 1.96
C ALA A 225 -16.89 -1.74 1.83
N ASP A 226 -17.37 -2.96 1.52
CA ASP A 226 -18.80 -3.25 1.40
C ASP A 226 -19.54 -3.07 2.73
N GLU A 227 -18.96 -3.50 3.86
CA GLU A 227 -19.51 -3.27 5.21
C GLU A 227 -19.65 -1.78 5.51
N VAL A 228 -18.63 -0.97 5.21
CA VAL A 228 -18.65 0.47 5.43
C VAL A 228 -19.68 1.17 4.54
N ILE A 229 -19.75 0.78 3.25
CA ILE A 229 -20.72 1.35 2.31
C ILE A 229 -22.15 1.00 2.74
N LYS A 230 -22.40 -0.24 3.19
CA LYS A 230 -23.70 -0.65 3.74
C LYS A 230 -24.07 0.18 4.97
N ASP A 231 -23.16 0.32 5.93
CA ASP A 231 -23.38 1.16 7.13
C ASP A 231 -23.69 2.62 6.76
N MET A 232 -23.05 3.18 5.73
CA MET A 232 -23.35 4.53 5.23
C MET A 232 -24.74 4.61 4.57
N ILE A 233 -25.14 3.59 3.82
CA ILE A 233 -26.47 3.52 3.19
C ILE A 233 -27.56 3.40 4.26
N ASP A 234 -27.36 2.54 5.26
CA ASP A 234 -28.32 2.31 6.35
C ASP A 234 -28.53 3.57 7.19
N LYS A 235 -27.48 4.39 7.34
CA LYS A 235 -27.55 5.73 7.99
C LYS A 235 -28.09 6.84 7.09
N GLY A 236 -28.33 6.55 5.81
CA GLY A 236 -28.79 7.54 4.82
C GLY A 236 -27.70 8.54 4.38
N GLU A 237 -26.43 8.28 4.69
CA GLU A 237 -25.29 9.14 4.31
C GLU A 237 -24.89 8.96 2.83
N HIS A 238 -25.23 7.83 2.21
CA HIS A 238 -24.86 7.51 0.83
C HIS A 238 -25.98 6.76 0.11
N GLN A 239 -26.09 6.98 -1.20
CA GLN A 239 -26.95 6.20 -2.09
C GLN A 239 -26.07 5.39 -3.04
N ARG A 240 -26.45 4.15 -3.30
CA ARG A 240 -25.62 3.24 -4.09
C ARG A 240 -25.47 3.71 -5.54
N GLN A 241 -24.23 3.93 -6.00
CA GLN A 241 -23.87 4.47 -7.32
C GLN A 241 -23.11 3.47 -8.21
N LEU A 242 -23.45 2.18 -8.15
CA LEU A 242 -22.86 1.19 -9.05
C LEU A 242 -23.48 1.33 -10.45
N ALA A 243 -22.78 2.04 -11.35
CA ALA A 243 -23.09 2.07 -12.78
C ALA A 243 -22.86 0.68 -13.37
N GLU A 244 -23.96 0.03 -13.74
CA GLU A 244 -24.05 -1.31 -14.33
C GLU A 244 -23.48 -2.46 -13.48
N VAL A 245 -24.38 -3.42 -13.26
CA VAL A 245 -24.10 -4.71 -12.65
C VAL A 245 -22.92 -5.34 -13.40
N SER A 246 -21.91 -5.87 -12.69
CA SER A 246 -20.86 -6.66 -13.34
C SER A 246 -21.52 -7.66 -14.29
N PRO A 247 -21.13 -7.80 -15.57
CA PRO A 247 -21.90 -8.54 -16.58
C PRO A 247 -22.27 -9.98 -16.17
N SER A 248 -21.53 -10.57 -15.24
CA SER A 248 -21.73 -11.91 -14.68
C SER A 248 -22.56 -11.98 -13.39
N TYR A 249 -22.85 -10.86 -12.72
CA TYR A 249 -23.59 -10.85 -11.46
C TYR A 249 -25.10 -10.89 -11.70
N LYS A 250 -25.76 -11.96 -11.23
CA LYS A 250 -27.22 -12.05 -11.17
C LYS A 250 -27.66 -11.68 -9.76
N ARG A 251 -28.53 -10.68 -9.64
CA ARG A 251 -29.12 -10.33 -8.33
C ARG A 251 -29.94 -11.53 -7.84
N PRO A 252 -29.76 -12.01 -6.61
CA PRO A 252 -30.66 -13.00 -6.04
C PRO A 252 -32.07 -12.41 -5.97
N GLU A 253 -33.06 -13.18 -6.38
CA GLU A 253 -34.50 -12.84 -6.32
C GLU A 253 -34.97 -12.62 -4.89
#